data_AF-A0A3P3W4K1-F1
#
_entry.id   AF-A0A3P3W4K1-F1
#
_cell.length_a   1.000
_cell.length_b   1.000
_cell.length_c   1.000
_cell.angle_alpha   90.00
_cell.angle_beta   90.00
_cell.angle_gamma   90.00
#
_symmetry.space_group_name_H-M   'P 1'
#
loop_
_entity.id
_entity.type
_entity.pdbx_description
1 polymer ?
#
loop_
_entity_poly.entity_id
_entity_poly.type
_entity_poly.pdbx_seq_one_letter_code
_entity_poly.pdbx_strand_id
1 'polypeptide(L)'
;MIPILNVFYSVGDFILNSNINDYLEKFSFEINDFSSDLHVPGVHHSLDCPEITLYVHNNLIECIGCYSELLYKGCNLIGLTINEFISQIGENYCGEVDCLNFEDDDIPQYVYEFESIGLQVWVQGSNGKIVSITVSTH
;
A
#
# COMPACT_ATOMS: atom_id res chain seq x y z
N MET A 1 12.38 -4.21 -10.06
CA MET A 1 12.52 -3.39 -8.84
C MET A 1 12.29 -4.30 -7.63
N ILE A 2 12.94 -4.03 -6.50
CA ILE A 2 12.61 -4.69 -5.22
C ILE A 2 11.85 -3.67 -4.35
N PRO A 3 10.62 -3.97 -3.86
CA PRO A 3 9.81 -3.05 -3.07
C PRO A 3 10.32 -2.95 -1.62
N ILE A 4 11.37 -2.18 -1.40
CA ILE A 4 11.92 -1.94 -0.05
C ILE A 4 11.23 -0.73 0.55
N LEU A 5 10.65 -0.90 1.75
CA LEU A 5 10.02 0.18 2.50
C LEU A 5 11.06 1.14 3.08
N ASN A 6 10.95 2.42 2.72
CA ASN A 6 11.50 3.54 3.47
C ASN A 6 10.35 4.38 4.02
N VAL A 7 10.17 4.30 5.34
CA VAL A 7 9.04 4.88 6.08
C VAL A 7 8.86 6.37 5.74
N PHE A 8 7.61 6.78 5.48
CA PHE A 8 7.22 8.14 5.02
C PHE A 8 7.89 8.67 3.75
N TYR A 9 8.61 7.83 2.99
CA TYR A 9 9.43 8.33 1.89
C TYR A 9 9.25 7.58 0.58
N SER A 10 9.49 6.27 0.56
CA SER A 10 9.56 5.53 -0.71
C SER A 10 9.28 4.05 -0.57
N VAL A 11 8.93 3.42 -1.68
CA VAL A 11 8.92 1.97 -1.87
C VAL A 11 9.76 1.64 -3.09
N GLY A 12 10.89 0.96 -2.89
CA GLY A 12 11.82 0.67 -3.98
C GLY A 12 12.28 1.94 -4.69
N ASP A 13 12.04 2.02 -6.01
CA ASP A 13 12.42 3.19 -6.82
C ASP A 13 11.38 4.33 -6.75
N PHE A 14 10.19 4.08 -6.20
CA PHE A 14 9.08 5.04 -6.19
C PHE A 14 9.09 5.92 -4.94
N ILE A 15 9.19 7.24 -5.14
CA ILE A 15 9.27 8.23 -4.07
C ILE A 15 7.92 8.93 -3.92
N LEU A 16 7.42 9.05 -2.70
CA LEU A 16 6.19 9.81 -2.41
C LEU A 16 6.37 11.29 -2.75
N ASN A 17 5.31 11.94 -3.21
CA ASN A 17 5.26 13.32 -3.70
C ASN A 17 6.19 13.62 -4.89
N SER A 18 6.78 12.60 -5.53
CA SER A 18 7.50 12.79 -6.79
C SER A 18 6.54 12.75 -7.98
N ASN A 19 6.99 13.29 -9.11
CA ASN A 19 6.16 13.39 -10.30
C ASN A 19 6.08 12.03 -11.02
N ILE A 20 4.88 11.55 -11.33
CA ILE A 20 4.71 10.26 -12.02
C ILE A 20 5.44 10.19 -13.36
N ASN A 21 5.57 11.33 -14.06
CA ASN A 21 6.26 11.41 -15.35
C ASN A 21 7.74 11.01 -15.27
N ASP A 22 8.37 11.10 -14.09
CA ASP A 22 9.77 10.68 -13.88
C ASP A 22 9.97 9.15 -14.00
N TYR A 23 8.87 8.40 -14.02
CA TYR A 23 8.83 6.94 -14.04
C TYR A 23 8.22 6.34 -15.32
N LEU A 24 7.41 7.09 -16.06
CA LEU A 24 6.65 6.57 -17.22
C LEU A 24 7.54 6.01 -18.34
N GLU A 25 8.76 6.53 -18.50
CA GLU A 25 9.72 6.00 -19.50
C GLU A 25 10.49 4.78 -18.99
N LYS A 26 10.55 4.57 -17.66
CA LYS A 26 11.34 3.50 -17.03
C LYS A 26 10.53 2.23 -16.75
N PHE A 27 9.22 2.38 -16.61
CA PHE A 27 8.32 1.30 -16.22
C PHE A 27 7.13 1.23 -17.18
N SER A 28 6.70 0.01 -17.50
CA SER A 28 5.50 -0.23 -18.29
C SER A 28 4.30 -0.41 -17.36
N PHE A 29 3.63 0.71 -17.05
CA PHE A 29 2.45 0.69 -16.18
C PHE A 29 1.19 0.30 -16.95
N GLU A 30 0.32 -0.47 -16.29
CA GLU A 30 -1.11 -0.43 -16.58
C GLU A 30 -1.69 0.85 -15.97
N ILE A 31 -2.49 1.59 -16.75
CA ILE A 31 -3.05 2.87 -16.32
C ILE A 31 -4.56 2.73 -16.21
N ASN A 32 -5.07 2.95 -15.01
CA ASN A 32 -6.50 2.96 -14.73
C ASN A 32 -6.91 4.37 -14.29
N ASP A 33 -7.77 5.02 -15.08
CA ASP A 33 -8.23 6.38 -14.83
C ASP A 33 -9.58 6.34 -14.08
N PHE A 34 -9.53 6.68 -12.79
CA PHE A 34 -10.67 6.81 -11.90
C PHE A 34 -10.95 8.29 -11.56
N SER A 35 -10.46 9.25 -12.37
CA SER A 35 -10.63 10.67 -12.08
C SER A 35 -12.09 11.13 -11.96
N SER A 36 -13.03 10.38 -12.54
CA SER A 36 -14.48 10.61 -12.41
C SER A 36 -15.14 9.87 -11.24
N ASP A 37 -14.41 9.03 -10.51
CA ASP A 37 -14.94 8.28 -9.37
C ASP A 37 -15.14 9.22 -8.17
N LEU A 38 -16.28 9.09 -7.48
CA LEU A 38 -16.63 9.95 -6.34
C LEU A 38 -15.98 9.50 -5.03
N HIS A 39 -15.52 8.26 -4.96
CA HIS A 39 -14.97 7.63 -3.76
C HIS A 39 -13.45 7.49 -3.85
N VAL A 40 -12.91 7.19 -5.04
CA VAL A 40 -11.46 7.03 -5.26
C VAL A 40 -11.01 7.83 -6.49
N PRO A 41 -11.11 9.18 -6.46
CA PRO A 41 -10.71 10.00 -7.59
C PRO A 41 -9.19 9.98 -7.78
N GLY A 42 -8.73 9.59 -8.96
CA GLY A 42 -7.30 9.61 -9.28
C GLY A 42 -6.94 8.83 -10.53
N VAL A 43 -5.66 8.93 -10.92
CA VAL A 43 -5.09 8.05 -11.95
C VAL A 43 -4.19 7.06 -11.24
N HIS A 44 -4.42 5.77 -11.47
CA HIS A 44 -3.65 4.70 -10.85
C HIS A 44 -2.70 4.10 -11.88
N HIS A 45 -1.45 3.91 -11.48
CA HIS A 45 -0.41 3.31 -12.31
C HIS A 45 0.06 2.01 -11.65
N SER A 46 -0.25 0.88 -12.27
CA SER A 46 -0.01 -0.44 -11.69
C SER A 46 1.08 -1.21 -12.41
N LEU A 47 1.82 -2.01 -11.64
CA LEU A 47 2.79 -3.00 -12.12
C LEU A 47 2.38 -4.37 -11.57
N ASP A 48 2.54 -5.42 -12.38
CA ASP A 48 2.23 -6.80 -11.97
C ASP A 48 3.41 -7.50 -11.27
N CYS A 49 4.65 -7.01 -11.46
CA CYS A 49 5.84 -7.67 -10.93
C CYS A 49 6.96 -6.67 -10.58
N PRO A 50 7.10 -6.27 -9.29
CA PRO A 50 6.21 -6.61 -8.17
C PRO A 50 4.81 -5.99 -8.32
N GLU A 51 3.81 -6.60 -7.68
CA GLU A 51 2.42 -6.11 -7.67
C GLU A 51 2.31 -4.83 -6.83
N ILE A 52 2.33 -3.68 -7.51
CA ILE A 52 2.33 -2.33 -6.92
C ILE A 52 1.36 -1.45 -7.68
N THR A 53 0.62 -0.61 -6.96
CA THR A 53 -0.19 0.47 -7.53
C THR A 53 0.25 1.82 -6.98
N LEU A 54 0.55 2.76 -7.87
CA LEU A 54 0.81 4.16 -7.54
C LEU A 54 -0.49 4.93 -7.66
N TYR A 55 -0.94 5.52 -6.55
CA TYR A 55 -2.10 6.39 -6.51
C TYR A 55 -1.64 7.83 -6.76
N VAL A 56 -2.07 8.39 -7.88
CA VAL A 56 -1.57 9.68 -8.36
C VAL A 56 -2.68 10.73 -8.37
N HIS A 57 -2.39 11.86 -7.72
CA HIS A 57 -3.22 13.06 -7.74
C HIS A 57 -2.37 14.24 -8.20
N ASN A 58 -2.88 15.05 -9.14
CA ASN A 58 -2.14 16.18 -9.73
C ASN A 58 -0.72 15.83 -10.22
N ASN A 59 -0.54 14.63 -10.79
CA ASN A 59 0.73 14.05 -11.24
C ASN A 59 1.74 13.73 -10.11
N LEU A 60 1.35 13.79 -8.84
CA LEU A 60 2.19 13.44 -7.71
C LEU A 60 1.75 12.08 -7.13
N ILE A 61 2.73 11.23 -6.80
CA ILE A 61 2.48 9.96 -6.12
C ILE A 61 2.10 10.26 -4.67
N GLU A 62 0.82 10.13 -4.32
CA GLU A 62 0.34 10.36 -2.95
C GLU A 62 0.48 9.12 -2.09
N CYS A 63 0.12 7.96 -2.65
CA CYS A 63 0.17 6.67 -1.98
C CYS A 63 0.76 5.60 -2.87
N ILE A 64 1.38 4.58 -2.24
CA ILE A 64 1.91 3.40 -2.91
C ILE A 64 1.30 2.17 -2.27
N GLY A 65 0.45 1.45 -3.00
CA GLY A 65 -0.12 0.17 -2.60
C GLY A 65 0.78 -0.99 -3.01
N CYS A 66 1.03 -1.91 -2.09
CA CYS A 66 1.82 -3.13 -2.32
C CYS A 66 0.98 -4.36 -1.99
N TYR A 67 0.92 -5.35 -2.90
CA TYR A 67 -0.02 -6.49 -2.78
C TYR A 67 0.68 -7.85 -2.73
N SER A 68 1.88 -7.97 -3.31
CA SER A 68 2.64 -9.23 -3.33
C SER A 68 3.86 -9.21 -2.42
N GLU A 69 4.57 -8.07 -2.36
CA GLU A 69 5.79 -7.94 -1.59
C GLU A 69 6.00 -6.50 -1.10
N LEU A 70 6.43 -6.38 0.16
CA LEU A 70 6.97 -5.15 0.73
C LEU A 70 8.04 -5.53 1.77
N LEU A 71 9.31 -5.28 1.46
CA LEU A 71 10.44 -5.67 2.30
C LEU A 71 10.79 -4.61 3.33
N TYR A 72 10.90 -5.01 4.59
CA TYR A 72 11.43 -4.18 5.67
C TYR A 72 12.43 -4.97 6.53
N LYS A 73 13.67 -4.46 6.60
CA LYS A 73 14.79 -5.13 7.30
C LYS A 73 14.99 -6.59 6.87
N GLY A 74 14.76 -6.88 5.58
CA GLY A 74 14.93 -8.22 4.99
C GLY A 74 13.76 -9.18 5.20
N CYS A 75 12.64 -8.73 5.78
CA CYS A 75 11.41 -9.52 5.93
C CYS A 75 10.33 -8.99 4.99
N ASN A 76 9.62 -9.87 4.29
CA ASN A 76 8.41 -9.48 3.56
C ASN A 76 7.25 -9.28 4.55
N LEU A 77 6.68 -8.09 4.55
CA LEU A 77 5.57 -7.72 5.43
C LEU A 77 4.22 -8.26 4.93
N ILE A 78 4.09 -8.49 3.62
CA ILE A 78 2.90 -9.13 3.04
C ILE A 78 2.89 -10.61 3.44
N GLY A 79 1.71 -11.13 3.83
CA GLY A 79 1.54 -12.50 4.30
C GLY A 79 1.83 -12.73 5.80
N LEU A 80 2.25 -11.70 6.54
CA LEU A 80 2.34 -11.74 8.00
C LEU A 80 0.96 -11.62 8.64
N THR A 81 0.79 -12.12 9.86
CA THR A 81 -0.33 -11.72 10.73
C THR A 81 -0.06 -10.31 11.27
N ILE A 82 -1.11 -9.62 11.74
CA ILE A 82 -0.94 -8.30 12.36
C ILE A 82 0.01 -8.33 13.57
N ASN A 83 0.00 -9.40 14.36
CA ASN A 83 0.89 -9.56 15.52
C ASN A 83 2.36 -9.74 15.10
N GLU A 84 2.62 -10.53 14.05
CA GLU A 84 3.96 -10.69 13.47
C GLU A 84 4.47 -9.35 12.91
N PHE A 85 3.60 -8.60 12.23
CA PHE A 85 3.91 -7.28 11.71
C PHE A 85 4.28 -6.28 12.81
N ILE A 86 3.47 -6.18 13.87
CA ILE A 86 3.75 -5.31 15.03
C ILE A 86 5.10 -5.68 15.66
N SER A 87 5.40 -6.96 15.80
CA SER A 87 6.69 -7.41 16.32
C SER A 87 7.87 -7.04 15.41
N GLN A 88 7.67 -7.04 14.09
CA GLN A 88 8.71 -6.76 13.10
C GLN A 88 9.00 -5.26 12.97
N ILE A 89 7.95 -4.44 13.01
CA ILE A 89 8.04 -2.98 12.91
C ILE A 89 8.42 -2.36 14.24
N GLY A 90 7.93 -2.89 15.36
CA GLY A 90 8.12 -2.34 16.70
C GLY A 90 7.17 -1.20 17.05
N GLU A 91 6.14 -0.97 16.23
CA GLU A 91 5.11 0.06 16.40
C GLU A 91 3.73 -0.62 16.49
N ASN A 92 2.77 0.07 17.12
CA ASN A 92 1.40 -0.40 17.22
C ASN A 92 0.48 0.46 16.35
N TYR A 93 -0.66 -0.10 15.94
CA TYR A 93 -1.67 0.65 15.22
C TYR A 93 -2.38 1.65 16.14
N CYS A 94 -2.98 2.67 15.56
CA CYS A 94 -3.76 3.71 16.22
C CYS A 94 -5.23 3.66 15.81
N GLY A 95 -6.09 4.25 16.64
CA GLY A 95 -7.51 4.38 16.35
C GLY A 95 -8.32 3.07 16.45
N GLU A 96 -9.51 3.11 15.85
CA GLU A 96 -10.38 1.95 15.70
C GLU A 96 -9.97 1.16 14.45
N VAL A 97 -10.18 -0.16 14.46
CA VAL A 97 -9.91 -1.02 13.31
C VAL A 97 -11.17 -1.07 12.46
N ASP A 98 -11.09 -0.58 11.23
CA ASP A 98 -12.21 -0.63 10.30
C ASP A 98 -12.40 -2.05 9.76
N CYS A 99 -13.66 -2.44 9.56
CA CYS A 99 -14.04 -3.73 9.00
C CYS A 99 -14.88 -3.51 7.74
N LEU A 100 -14.34 -3.89 6.58
CA LEU A 100 -14.93 -3.65 5.27
C LEU A 100 -15.21 -4.99 4.58
N ASN A 101 -16.45 -5.21 4.15
CA ASN A 101 -16.77 -6.26 3.20
C ASN A 101 -16.53 -5.71 1.80
N PHE A 102 -15.29 -5.89 1.32
CA PHE A 102 -14.85 -5.35 0.03
C PHE A 102 -14.97 -6.39 -1.10
N GLU A 103 -14.75 -7.66 -0.78
CA GLU A 103 -14.77 -8.77 -1.74
C GLU A 103 -16.11 -9.50 -1.72
N ASP A 104 -16.47 -10.12 -2.86
CA ASP A 104 -17.65 -11.00 -3.01
C ASP A 104 -17.44 -12.39 -2.36
N ASP A 105 -16.38 -12.58 -1.58
CA ASP A 105 -16.01 -13.84 -0.93
C ASP A 105 -16.58 -14.01 0.49
N ASP A 106 -17.37 -13.04 0.97
CA ASP A 106 -17.92 -12.92 2.32
C ASP A 106 -16.85 -12.86 3.45
N ILE A 107 -15.57 -12.62 3.11
CA ILE A 107 -14.49 -12.47 4.09
C ILE A 107 -14.20 -10.98 4.30
N PRO A 108 -14.51 -10.41 5.48
CA PRO A 108 -14.21 -9.01 5.76
C PRO A 108 -12.71 -8.76 5.74
N GLN A 109 -12.31 -7.59 5.24
CA GLN A 109 -10.98 -7.06 5.42
C GLN A 109 -10.95 -6.09 6.60
N TYR A 110 -9.89 -6.19 7.40
CA TYR A 110 -9.64 -5.33 8.54
C TYR A 110 -8.52 -4.36 8.21
N VAL A 111 -8.76 -3.08 8.46
CA VAL A 111 -7.81 -2.00 8.13
C VAL A 111 -7.22 -1.46 9.43
N TYR A 112 -5.89 -1.50 9.51
CA TYR A 112 -5.11 -1.03 10.66
C TYR A 112 -4.27 0.17 10.26
N GLU A 113 -4.45 1.29 10.96
CA GLU A 113 -3.68 2.51 10.74
C GLU A 113 -2.42 2.53 11.59
N PHE A 114 -1.26 2.73 10.97
CA PHE A 114 0.02 2.94 11.65
C PHE A 114 0.54 4.34 11.32
N GLU A 115 -0.13 5.36 11.87
CA GLU A 115 0.18 6.78 11.64
C GLU A 115 1.65 7.14 11.94
N SER A 116 2.29 6.47 12.92
CA SER A 116 3.68 6.74 13.30
C SER A 116 4.70 6.38 12.23
N ILE A 117 4.29 5.64 11.19
CA ILE A 117 5.13 5.19 10.08
C ILE A 117 4.46 5.33 8.71
N GLY A 118 3.28 5.96 8.64
CA GLY A 118 2.60 6.27 7.38
C GLY A 118 2.16 5.03 6.61
N LEU A 119 1.67 4.02 7.34
CA LEU A 119 1.18 2.78 6.74
C LEU A 119 -0.28 2.53 7.09
N GLN A 120 -1.05 2.11 6.09
CA GLN A 120 -2.35 1.48 6.28
C GLN A 120 -2.23 0.01 5.89
N VAL A 121 -2.58 -0.90 6.79
CA VAL A 121 -2.34 -2.34 6.65
C VAL A 121 -3.68 -3.07 6.56
N TRP A 122 -3.87 -3.86 5.49
CA TRP A 122 -5.12 -4.57 5.22
C TRP A 122 -4.94 -6.06 5.48
N VAL A 123 -5.82 -6.64 6.29
CA VAL A 123 -5.78 -8.04 6.71
C VAL A 123 -7.07 -8.74 6.31
N GLN A 124 -6.96 -9.87 5.60
CA GLN A 124 -8.13 -10.66 5.21
C GLN A 124 -8.61 -11.50 6.40
N GLY A 125 -9.80 -11.21 6.93
CA GLY A 125 -10.37 -11.86 8.11
C GLY A 125 -9.69 -11.47 9.42
N SER A 126 -10.39 -11.68 10.54
CA SER A 126 -9.95 -11.16 11.86
C SER A 126 -8.67 -11.79 12.41
N ASN A 127 -8.26 -12.95 11.88
CA ASN A 127 -7.05 -13.67 12.26
C ASN A 127 -6.20 -14.07 11.05
N GLY A 128 -6.44 -13.46 9.89
CA GLY A 128 -5.75 -13.85 8.67
C GLY A 128 -4.43 -13.14 8.48
N LYS A 129 -4.06 -12.98 7.21
CA LYS A 129 -2.78 -12.45 6.79
C LYS A 129 -2.96 -11.11 6.11
N ILE A 130 -1.90 -10.30 6.17
CA ILE A 130 -1.79 -9.04 5.46
C ILE A 130 -1.84 -9.34 3.96
N VAL A 131 -2.81 -8.74 3.28
CA VAL A 131 -3.02 -8.88 1.83
C VAL A 131 -2.55 -7.65 1.07
N SER A 132 -2.54 -6.49 1.71
CA SER A 132 -1.95 -5.28 1.12
C SER A 132 -1.49 -4.30 2.19
N ILE A 133 -0.53 -3.46 1.80
CA ILE A 133 -0.06 -2.33 2.59
C ILE A 133 -0.03 -1.11 1.69
N THR A 134 -0.63 -0.02 2.16
CA THR A 134 -0.55 1.29 1.52
C THR A 134 0.43 2.15 2.30
N VAL A 135 1.40 2.74 1.58
CA VAL A 135 2.38 3.68 2.13
C VAL A 135 1.98 5.10 1.70
N SER A 136 1.88 6.02 2.64
CA SER A 136 1.54 7.43 2.40
C SER A 136 2.42 8.37 3.24
N THR A 137 2.38 9.67 2.92
CA THR A 137 3.12 10.67 3.71
C THR A 137 2.41 11.13 4.96
N HIS A 138 1.07 11.10 5.00
CA HIS A 138 0.16 11.28 6.13
C HIS A 138 -1.28 11.19 5.63
#